data_AF-A0A7C5YZ47-F1
#
_entry.id   AF-A0A7C5YZ47-F1
#
_cell.length_a   1.000
_cell.length_b   1.000
_cell.length_c   1.000
_cell.angle_alpha   90.00
_cell.angle_beta   90.00
_cell.angle_gamma   90.00
#
_symmetry.space_group_name_H-M   'P 1'
#
loop_
_entity.id
_entity.type
_entity.pdbx_description
1 polymer ?
#
loop_
_entity_poly.entity_id
_entity_poly.type
_entity_poly.pdbx_seq_one_letter_code
_entity_poly.pdbx_strand_id
1 'polypeptide(L)'
;MKLTYDAALGTIIIYLSKPPKLDDIVDSIVKGISIEYNQFLIDRNARTDFMKLLTAKNIDELDRYIFEIYKGEFEYIKNILPEEYVSYFNIFLEIFDLDKLLASISSPMGFPPILYTDILNISDYKQCYKDSSYKCFIIYMNRVISSLSKIHKAYHESYTNAVDAIAAFTSMRYFMYSKNSQILALVEYRYEEFIKYIDQQLKTLNPLTICKLYRALQDIEKYIEKNVDLVWIYEITHIYGIIKNLLYFSYQLIDQLTLYLINRYYEQKTIRYIHPLTSLARSRYRV
;
A
#
# COMPACT_ATOMS: atom_id res chain seq x y z
N MET A 1 -1.89 -4.48 -29.27
CA MET A 1 -2.64 -3.73 -28.25
C MET A 1 -3.66 -4.58 -27.50
N LYS A 2 -4.64 -5.21 -28.16
CA LYS A 2 -5.65 -6.04 -27.45
C LYS A 2 -5.07 -7.29 -26.77
N LEU A 3 -4.14 -7.98 -27.42
CA LEU A 3 -3.53 -9.21 -26.90
C LEU A 3 -2.65 -8.97 -25.65
N THR A 4 -1.95 -7.83 -25.60
CA THR A 4 -1.15 -7.40 -24.44
C THR A 4 -2.03 -6.96 -23.28
N TYR A 5 -3.14 -6.27 -23.58
CA TYR A 5 -4.14 -5.87 -22.58
C TYR A 5 -4.78 -7.07 -21.88
N ASP A 6 -5.32 -8.03 -22.64
CA ASP A 6 -6.00 -9.20 -22.09
C ASP A 6 -5.01 -10.09 -21.29
N ALA A 7 -3.78 -10.22 -21.79
CA ALA A 7 -2.71 -10.93 -21.08
C ALA A 7 -2.33 -10.25 -19.75
N ALA A 8 -2.22 -8.92 -19.73
CA ALA A 8 -1.95 -8.15 -18.52
C ALA A 8 -3.08 -8.31 -17.49
N LEU A 9 -4.33 -8.15 -17.93
CA LEU A 9 -5.51 -8.31 -17.09
C LEU A 9 -5.58 -9.72 -16.48
N GLY A 10 -5.46 -10.76 -17.31
CA GLY A 10 -5.49 -12.15 -16.85
C GLY A 10 -4.37 -12.45 -15.87
N THR A 11 -3.16 -11.94 -16.13
CA THR A 11 -2.01 -12.09 -15.23
C THR A 11 -2.26 -11.44 -13.87
N ILE A 12 -2.76 -10.21 -13.85
CA ILE A 12 -3.06 -9.47 -12.61
C ILE A 12 -4.11 -10.21 -11.79
N ILE A 13 -5.18 -10.70 -12.43
CA ILE A 13 -6.24 -11.48 -11.77
C ILE A 13 -5.65 -12.77 -11.17
N ILE A 14 -4.76 -13.46 -11.89
CA ILE A 14 -4.08 -14.65 -11.37
C ILE A 14 -3.28 -14.30 -10.11
N TYR A 15 -2.50 -13.22 -10.13
CA TYR A 15 -1.72 -12.80 -8.96
C TYR A 15 -2.58 -12.42 -7.76
N LEU A 16 -3.68 -11.70 -7.98
CA LEU A 16 -4.69 -11.41 -6.95
C LEU A 16 -5.37 -12.68 -6.42
N SER A 17 -5.47 -13.72 -7.25
CA SER A 17 -6.09 -14.99 -6.88
C SER A 17 -5.21 -15.89 -6.01
N LYS A 18 -3.88 -15.69 -6.00
CA LYS A 18 -2.96 -16.50 -5.20
C LYS A 18 -3.00 -16.13 -3.70
N PRO A 19 -2.73 -17.09 -2.81
CA PRO A 19 -2.50 -16.78 -1.39
C PRO A 19 -1.15 -16.08 -1.21
N PRO A 20 -0.95 -15.35 -0.09
CA PRO A 20 -1.83 -15.19 1.06
C PRO A 20 -3.02 -14.25 0.81
N LYS A 21 -4.22 -14.66 1.23
CA LYS A 21 -5.41 -13.80 1.17
C LYS A 21 -5.44 -12.88 2.38
N LEU A 22 -5.36 -11.58 2.11
CA LEU A 22 -5.39 -10.55 3.15
C LEU A 22 -6.61 -10.68 4.06
N ASP A 23 -7.80 -10.90 3.49
CA ASP A 23 -9.04 -11.01 4.25
C ASP A 23 -9.00 -12.19 5.22
N ASP A 24 -8.56 -13.37 4.76
CA ASP A 24 -8.47 -14.58 5.60
C ASP A 24 -7.48 -14.40 6.76
N ILE A 25 -6.37 -13.70 6.48
CA ILE A 25 -5.36 -13.41 7.50
C ILE A 25 -5.88 -12.42 8.52
N VAL A 26 -6.45 -11.31 8.07
CA VAL A 26 -6.98 -10.28 8.96
C VAL A 26 -8.11 -10.83 9.81
N ASP A 27 -9.05 -11.57 9.24
CA ASP A 27 -10.13 -12.24 9.97
C ASP A 27 -9.60 -13.16 11.07
N SER A 28 -8.56 -13.93 10.75
CA SER A 28 -7.94 -14.85 11.71
C SER A 28 -7.23 -14.09 12.84
N ILE A 29 -6.51 -13.01 12.54
CA ILE A 29 -5.89 -12.16 13.57
C ILE A 29 -6.95 -11.51 14.46
N VAL A 30 -8.02 -10.96 13.88
CA VAL A 30 -9.12 -10.32 14.63
C VAL A 30 -9.83 -11.32 15.53
N LYS A 31 -9.97 -12.58 15.10
CA LYS A 31 -10.55 -13.68 15.91
C LYS A 31 -9.57 -14.23 16.96
N GLY A 32 -8.34 -13.73 17.04
CA GLY A 32 -7.31 -14.21 17.97
C GLY A 32 -6.75 -15.58 17.61
N ILE A 33 -6.91 -16.01 16.36
CA ILE A 33 -6.41 -17.30 15.86
C ILE A 33 -4.94 -17.10 15.47
N SER A 34 -4.06 -17.98 15.96
CA SER A 34 -2.67 -17.99 15.55
C SER A 34 -2.55 -18.45 14.10
N ILE A 35 -1.89 -17.64 13.29
CA ILE A 35 -1.64 -17.92 11.89
C ILE A 35 -0.16 -18.20 11.73
N GLU A 36 0.16 -19.39 11.24
CA GLU A 36 1.54 -19.75 10.94
C GLU A 36 1.84 -19.49 9.47
N TYR A 37 2.94 -18.80 9.21
CA TYR A 37 3.43 -18.52 7.86
C TYR A 37 3.48 -19.77 6.95
N ASN A 38 3.85 -20.93 7.51
CA ASN A 38 3.94 -22.20 6.80
C ASN A 38 2.60 -22.66 6.21
N GLN A 39 1.46 -22.27 6.79
CA GLN A 39 0.14 -22.68 6.30
C GLN A 39 -0.13 -22.13 4.89
N PHE A 40 0.42 -20.97 4.52
CA PHE A 40 0.26 -20.38 3.19
C PHE A 40 1.13 -21.04 2.11
N LEU A 41 2.18 -21.75 2.51
CA LEU A 41 3.11 -22.40 1.59
C LEU A 41 2.61 -23.77 1.11
N ILE A 42 1.61 -24.34 1.81
CA ILE A 42 1.08 -25.69 1.56
C ILE A 42 -0.18 -25.65 0.67
N ASP A 43 -0.74 -24.46 0.43
CA ASP A 43 -1.90 -24.28 -0.43
C ASP A 43 -1.58 -24.66 -1.91
N ARG A 44 -2.55 -25.25 -2.61
CA ARG A 44 -2.38 -25.78 -3.98
C ARG A 44 -1.99 -24.72 -5.02
N ASN A 45 -2.17 -23.44 -4.70
CA ASN A 45 -1.78 -22.30 -5.54
C ASN A 45 -0.74 -21.39 -4.87
N ALA A 46 -0.01 -21.90 -3.88
CA ALA A 46 0.96 -21.13 -3.13
C ALA A 46 2.04 -20.51 -4.03
N ARG A 47 2.46 -19.32 -3.61
CA ARG A 47 3.59 -18.59 -4.19
C ARG A 47 4.90 -19.27 -3.80
N THR A 48 5.50 -20.03 -4.72
CA THR A 48 6.72 -20.81 -4.43
C THR A 48 7.94 -19.94 -4.11
N ASP A 49 7.99 -18.73 -4.66
CA ASP A 49 8.99 -17.71 -4.35
C ASP A 49 8.99 -17.29 -2.87
N PHE A 50 7.86 -17.45 -2.17
CA PHE A 50 7.76 -17.18 -0.73
C PHE A 50 8.53 -18.18 0.12
N MET A 51 8.83 -19.39 -0.38
CA MET A 51 9.65 -20.37 0.37
C MET A 51 11.02 -19.81 0.74
N LYS A 52 11.56 -18.87 -0.05
CA LYS A 52 12.84 -18.19 0.25
C LYS A 52 12.82 -17.47 1.60
N LEU A 53 11.65 -16.97 2.03
CA LEU A 53 11.51 -16.23 3.29
C LEU A 53 11.83 -17.09 4.52
N LEU A 54 11.59 -18.41 4.46
CA LEU A 54 11.95 -19.34 5.53
C LEU A 54 13.45 -19.42 5.80
N THR A 55 14.27 -19.02 4.84
CA THR A 55 15.74 -19.08 4.97
C THR A 55 16.34 -17.82 5.59
N ALA A 56 15.53 -16.76 5.80
CA ALA A 56 15.99 -15.54 6.44
C ALA A 56 16.45 -15.82 7.89
N LYS A 57 17.59 -15.25 8.27
CA LYS A 57 18.18 -15.42 9.62
C LYS A 57 17.88 -14.27 10.56
N ASN A 58 17.51 -13.12 10.01
CA ASN A 58 17.23 -11.89 10.76
C ASN A 58 16.21 -11.03 9.99
N ILE A 59 15.72 -9.96 10.65
CA ILE A 59 14.69 -9.07 10.09
C ILE A 59 15.19 -8.35 8.83
N ASP A 60 16.46 -7.97 8.76
CA ASP A 60 17.03 -7.28 7.59
C ASP A 60 17.11 -8.19 6.34
N GLU A 61 17.46 -9.46 6.53
CA GLU A 61 17.40 -10.48 5.48
C GLU A 61 15.96 -10.76 5.04
N LEU A 62 15.02 -10.83 5.99
CA LEU A 62 13.59 -10.99 5.69
C LEU A 62 13.08 -9.82 4.84
N ASP A 63 13.34 -8.58 5.25
CA ASP A 63 12.89 -7.37 4.55
C ASP A 63 13.51 -7.28 3.14
N ARG A 64 14.77 -7.71 2.97
CA ARG A 64 15.43 -7.82 1.66
C ARG A 64 14.80 -8.87 0.75
N TYR A 65 14.52 -10.06 1.27
CA TYR A 65 13.91 -11.13 0.47
C TYR A 65 12.47 -10.78 0.08
N ILE A 66 11.69 -10.17 0.97
CA ILE A 66 10.38 -9.60 0.63
C ILE A 66 10.53 -8.63 -0.54
N PHE A 67 11.45 -7.67 -0.43
CA PHE A 67 11.70 -6.70 -1.50
C PHE A 67 12.07 -7.37 -2.84
N GLU A 68 13.01 -8.33 -2.84
CA GLU A 68 13.45 -9.01 -4.06
C GLU A 68 12.30 -9.75 -4.75
N ILE A 69 11.43 -10.41 -3.98
CA ILE A 69 10.28 -11.14 -4.51
C ILE A 69 9.32 -10.18 -5.22
N TYR A 70 8.90 -9.11 -4.55
CA TYR A 70 7.97 -8.15 -5.14
C TYR A 70 8.60 -7.32 -6.25
N LYS A 71 9.89 -7.00 -6.17
CA LYS A 71 10.60 -6.33 -7.27
C LYS A 71 10.59 -7.18 -8.54
N GLY A 72 10.88 -8.49 -8.42
CA GLY A 72 10.80 -9.41 -9.55
C GLY A 72 9.39 -9.49 -10.15
N GLU A 73 8.36 -9.56 -9.30
CA GLU A 73 6.96 -9.55 -9.72
C GLU A 73 6.58 -8.23 -10.41
N PHE A 74 6.97 -7.08 -9.85
CA PHE A 74 6.67 -5.77 -10.40
C PHE A 74 7.35 -5.54 -11.76
N GLU A 75 8.60 -5.97 -11.94
CA GLU A 75 9.27 -5.92 -13.23
C GLU A 75 8.57 -6.81 -14.26
N TYR A 76 8.13 -8.01 -13.87
CA TYR A 76 7.34 -8.88 -14.75
C TYR A 76 6.03 -8.22 -15.19
N ILE A 77 5.26 -7.67 -14.24
CA ILE A 77 3.99 -6.96 -14.53
C ILE A 77 4.25 -5.76 -15.43
N LYS A 78 5.27 -4.95 -15.14
CA LYS A 78 5.65 -3.80 -15.95
C LYS A 78 5.95 -4.17 -17.40
N ASN A 79 6.62 -5.29 -17.63
CA ASN A 79 6.98 -5.76 -18.98
C ASN A 79 5.80 -6.24 -19.82
N ILE A 80 4.66 -6.57 -19.20
CA ILE A 80 3.45 -6.99 -19.92
C ILE A 80 2.39 -5.89 -20.03
N LEU A 81 2.54 -4.79 -19.28
CA LEU A 81 1.62 -3.65 -19.32
C LEU A 81 1.83 -2.79 -20.58
N PRO A 82 0.76 -2.20 -21.13
CA PRO A 82 0.90 -1.16 -22.15
C PRO A 82 1.60 0.09 -21.60
N GLU A 83 2.20 0.90 -22.48
CA GLU A 83 3.05 2.04 -22.09
C GLU A 83 2.34 3.06 -21.18
N GLU A 84 1.09 3.41 -21.50
CA GLU A 84 0.31 4.36 -20.69
C GLU A 84 0.07 3.84 -19.26
N TYR A 85 -0.06 2.52 -19.11
CA TYR A 85 -0.19 1.85 -17.83
C TYR A 85 1.13 1.80 -17.06
N VAL A 86 2.26 1.63 -17.76
CA VAL A 86 3.60 1.64 -17.14
C VAL A 86 3.88 2.99 -16.46
N SER A 87 3.49 4.10 -17.09
CA SER A 87 3.59 5.43 -16.48
C SER A 87 2.83 5.50 -15.15
N TYR A 88 1.58 5.06 -15.13
CA TYR A 88 0.75 5.03 -13.91
C TYR A 88 1.35 4.11 -12.84
N PHE A 89 1.79 2.92 -13.25
CA PHE A 89 2.41 1.93 -12.37
C PHE A 89 3.63 2.49 -11.64
N ASN A 90 4.56 3.13 -12.37
CA ASN A 90 5.76 3.72 -11.78
C ASN A 90 5.43 4.84 -10.79
N ILE A 91 4.44 5.71 -11.12
CA ILE A 91 3.99 6.76 -10.20
C ILE A 91 3.44 6.12 -8.92
N PHE A 92 2.62 5.07 -9.05
CA PHE A 92 2.04 4.42 -7.89
C PHE A 92 3.11 3.84 -6.96
N LEU A 93 4.16 3.22 -7.49
CA LEU A 93 5.22 2.61 -6.68
C LEU A 93 5.95 3.61 -5.76
N GLU A 94 5.91 4.90 -6.05
CA GLU A 94 6.47 5.93 -5.16
C GLU A 94 5.85 5.89 -3.76
N ILE A 95 4.58 5.50 -3.65
CA ILE A 95 3.88 5.41 -2.36
C ILE A 95 4.41 4.27 -1.48
N PHE A 96 4.96 3.20 -2.08
CA PHE A 96 5.61 2.11 -1.35
C PHE A 96 6.92 2.58 -0.70
N ASP A 97 7.55 3.57 -1.31
CA ASP A 97 8.86 4.06 -0.92
C ASP A 97 8.77 5.15 0.15
N LEU A 98 7.65 5.89 0.23
CA LEU A 98 7.41 6.94 1.22
C LEU A 98 7.65 6.49 2.67
N ASP A 99 7.13 5.32 3.05
CA ASP A 99 7.30 4.81 4.42
C ASP A 99 8.75 4.47 4.73
N LYS A 100 9.48 3.93 3.75
CA LYS A 100 10.87 3.54 3.89
C LYS A 100 11.77 4.77 3.99
N LEU A 101 11.43 5.84 3.27
CA LEU A 101 12.12 7.13 3.38
C LEU A 101 11.96 7.73 4.77
N LEU A 102 10.75 7.76 5.33
CA LEU A 102 10.54 8.24 6.69
C LEU A 102 11.35 7.43 7.72
N ALA A 103 11.32 6.09 7.60
CA ALA A 103 12.12 5.21 8.44
C ALA A 103 13.63 5.51 8.32
N SER A 104 14.14 5.73 7.10
CA SER A 104 15.55 6.08 6.90
C SER A 104 15.94 7.44 7.48
N ILE A 105 15.07 8.45 7.41
CA ILE A 105 15.30 9.77 8.00
C ILE A 105 15.36 9.69 9.52
N SER A 106 14.51 8.85 10.12
CA SER A 106 14.49 8.64 11.57
C SER A 106 15.61 7.74 12.09
N SER A 107 16.29 7.00 11.20
CA SER A 107 17.32 6.05 11.61
C SER A 107 18.65 6.77 11.91
N PRO A 108 19.18 6.68 13.15
CA PRO A 108 20.46 7.30 13.50
C PRO A 108 21.65 6.70 12.75
N MET A 109 21.49 5.52 12.12
CA MET A 109 22.54 4.85 11.35
C MET A 109 22.59 5.25 9.87
N GLY A 110 21.61 6.03 9.36
CA GLY A 110 21.67 6.61 8.01
C GLY A 110 21.68 5.60 6.85
N PHE A 111 21.16 4.39 7.04
CA PHE A 111 21.12 3.39 5.96
C PHE A 111 20.23 3.86 4.80
N PRO A 112 20.71 3.79 3.55
CA PRO A 112 19.87 4.09 2.41
C PRO A 112 18.73 3.06 2.33
N PRO A 113 17.47 3.51 2.25
CA PRO A 113 16.33 2.59 2.17
C PRO A 113 16.40 1.80 0.85
N ILE A 114 15.89 0.56 0.87
CA ILE A 114 15.73 -0.24 -0.34
C ILE A 114 14.43 0.19 -1.03
N LEU A 115 14.57 0.89 -2.16
CA LEU A 115 13.46 1.55 -2.87
C LEU A 115 13.04 0.78 -4.12
N TYR A 116 11.75 0.82 -4.45
CA TYR A 116 11.20 0.26 -5.70
C TYR A 116 11.39 1.21 -6.88
N THR A 117 11.45 2.52 -6.62
CA THR A 117 11.64 3.57 -7.61
C THR A 117 13.04 4.18 -7.54
N ASP A 118 13.49 4.77 -8.66
CA ASP A 118 14.78 5.48 -8.69
C ASP A 118 14.75 6.72 -7.77
N ILE A 119 15.86 6.95 -7.06
CA ILE A 119 16.01 8.07 -6.11
C ILE A 119 15.69 9.44 -6.75
N LEU A 120 15.94 9.59 -8.06
CA LEU A 120 15.67 10.82 -8.79
C LEU A 120 14.16 11.15 -8.82
N ASN A 121 13.29 10.14 -8.99
CA ASN A 121 11.84 10.33 -8.96
C ASN A 121 11.32 10.67 -7.56
N ILE A 122 12.00 10.17 -6.54
CA ILE A 122 11.72 10.47 -5.12
C ILE A 122 12.27 11.84 -4.70
N SER A 123 13.23 12.40 -5.42
CA SER A 123 13.93 13.62 -5.00
C SER A 123 13.01 14.85 -4.90
N ASP A 124 11.92 14.86 -5.65
CA ASP A 124 10.83 15.83 -5.55
C ASP A 124 10.16 15.85 -4.16
N TYR A 125 10.30 14.75 -3.41
CA TYR A 125 9.72 14.57 -2.08
C TYR A 125 10.68 14.92 -0.93
N LYS A 126 11.91 15.37 -1.22
CA LYS A 126 12.94 15.66 -0.20
C LYS A 126 12.55 16.73 0.81
N GLN A 127 11.57 17.58 0.52
CA GLN A 127 11.10 18.61 1.45
C GLN A 127 9.82 18.20 2.21
N CYS A 128 9.22 17.06 1.88
CA CYS A 128 7.91 16.64 2.40
C CYS A 128 7.88 16.32 3.90
N TYR A 129 9.03 16.03 4.50
CA TYR A 129 9.14 15.80 5.94
C TYR A 129 9.30 17.08 6.76
N LYS A 130 9.62 18.20 6.09
CA LYS A 130 9.86 19.50 6.73
C LYS A 130 8.63 20.40 6.73
N ASP A 131 7.58 20.04 6.01
CA ASP A 131 6.44 20.92 5.74
C ASP A 131 5.13 20.20 6.11
N SER A 132 4.33 20.82 6.99
CA SER A 132 3.01 20.32 7.38
C SER A 132 1.95 20.48 6.29
N SER A 133 2.25 21.21 5.20
CA SER A 133 1.25 21.71 4.25
C SER A 133 0.68 20.72 3.23
N TYR A 134 0.77 19.40 3.44
CA TYR A 134 0.14 18.38 2.60
C TYR A 134 0.50 18.46 1.09
N LYS A 135 1.47 19.29 0.68
CA LYS A 135 1.79 19.58 -0.74
C LYS A 135 2.15 18.32 -1.52
N CYS A 136 2.82 17.38 -0.87
CA CYS A 136 3.31 16.17 -1.51
C CYS A 136 2.20 15.18 -1.85
N PHE A 137 1.12 15.15 -1.05
CA PHE A 137 -0.09 14.44 -1.38
C PHE A 137 -0.73 15.01 -2.65
N ILE A 138 -0.86 16.34 -2.76
CA ILE A 138 -1.38 17.01 -3.98
C ILE A 138 -0.53 16.67 -5.20
N ILE A 139 0.80 16.79 -5.09
CA ILE A 139 1.71 16.53 -6.20
C ILE A 139 1.54 15.09 -6.69
N TYR A 140 1.52 14.12 -5.77
CA TYR A 140 1.30 12.72 -6.09
C TYR A 140 -0.08 12.50 -6.75
N MET A 141 -1.17 12.97 -6.13
CA MET A 141 -2.52 12.78 -6.67
C MET A 141 -2.71 13.42 -8.05
N ASN A 142 -2.13 14.60 -8.27
CA ASN A 142 -2.18 15.26 -9.59
C ASN A 142 -1.47 14.44 -10.66
N ARG A 143 -0.29 13.87 -10.34
CA ARG A 143 0.45 13.01 -11.26
C ARG A 143 -0.31 11.72 -11.56
N VAL A 144 -0.92 11.10 -10.55
CA VAL A 144 -1.80 9.95 -10.71
C VAL A 144 -2.95 10.28 -11.66
N ILE A 145 -3.75 11.31 -11.35
CA ILE A 145 -4.93 11.69 -12.15
C ILE A 145 -4.52 12.02 -13.59
N SER A 146 -3.40 12.72 -13.77
CA SER A 146 -2.86 13.01 -15.11
C SER A 146 -2.53 11.72 -15.87
N SER A 147 -1.89 10.74 -15.23
CA SER A 147 -1.57 9.46 -15.85
C SER A 147 -2.82 8.64 -16.17
N LEU A 148 -3.81 8.60 -15.27
CA LEU A 148 -5.07 7.90 -15.49
C LEU A 148 -5.89 8.54 -16.62
N SER A 149 -5.85 9.86 -16.75
CA SER A 149 -6.49 10.56 -17.88
C SER A 149 -5.87 10.17 -19.23
N LYS A 150 -4.56 9.89 -19.29
CA LYS A 150 -3.93 9.37 -20.52
C LYS A 150 -4.42 7.97 -20.86
N ILE A 151 -4.54 7.09 -19.86
CA ILE A 151 -5.10 5.74 -20.03
C ILE A 151 -6.54 5.83 -20.56
N HIS A 152 -7.37 6.69 -19.97
CA HIS A 152 -8.74 6.91 -20.45
C HIS A 152 -8.80 7.34 -21.91
N LYS A 153 -7.92 8.25 -22.34
CA LYS A 153 -7.86 8.71 -23.73
C LYS A 153 -7.45 7.60 -24.69
N ALA A 154 -6.55 6.71 -24.27
CA ALA A 154 -6.00 5.64 -25.10
C ALA A 154 -6.91 4.40 -25.17
N TYR A 155 -7.56 4.03 -24.06
CA TYR A 155 -8.31 2.77 -23.93
C TYR A 155 -9.80 2.95 -23.63
N HIS A 156 -10.28 4.18 -23.45
CA HIS A 156 -11.67 4.51 -23.08
C HIS A 156 -12.17 3.87 -21.78
N GLU A 157 -11.26 3.47 -20.89
CA GLU A 157 -11.60 2.95 -19.56
C GLU A 157 -11.97 4.06 -18.59
N SER A 158 -12.95 3.80 -17.74
CA SER A 158 -13.29 4.72 -16.66
C SER A 158 -12.21 4.62 -15.59
N TYR A 159 -11.82 5.75 -15.02
CA TYR A 159 -10.81 5.79 -13.97
C TYR A 159 -11.32 6.38 -12.66
N THR A 160 -12.64 6.60 -12.54
CA THR A 160 -13.27 7.17 -11.34
C THR A 160 -13.11 6.26 -10.13
N ASN A 161 -13.35 4.96 -10.27
CA ASN A 161 -13.18 4.01 -9.16
C ASN A 161 -11.72 3.93 -8.72
N ALA A 162 -10.78 3.85 -9.68
CA ALA A 162 -9.35 3.91 -9.41
C ALA A 162 -8.94 5.20 -8.66
N VAL A 163 -9.43 6.37 -9.09
CA VAL A 163 -9.15 7.65 -8.40
C VAL A 163 -9.67 7.65 -6.97
N ASP A 164 -10.92 7.23 -6.76
CA ASP A 164 -11.53 7.11 -5.44
C ASP A 164 -10.72 6.18 -4.52
N ALA A 165 -10.31 5.02 -5.04
CA ALA A 165 -9.52 4.04 -4.30
C ALA A 165 -8.12 4.57 -3.95
N ILE A 166 -7.43 5.20 -4.91
CA ILE A 166 -6.09 5.76 -4.70
C ILE A 166 -6.16 6.92 -3.72
N ALA A 167 -7.19 7.76 -3.80
CA ALA A 167 -7.36 8.85 -2.86
C ALA A 167 -7.59 8.34 -1.43
N ALA A 168 -8.48 7.37 -1.24
CA ALA A 168 -8.70 6.74 0.07
C ALA A 168 -7.42 6.11 0.63
N PHE A 169 -6.70 5.36 -0.22
CA PHE A 169 -5.43 4.73 0.15
C PHE A 169 -4.37 5.77 0.52
N THR A 170 -4.15 6.77 -0.33
CA THR A 170 -3.11 7.80 -0.14
C THR A 170 -3.43 8.69 1.04
N SER A 171 -4.72 8.98 1.30
CA SER A 171 -5.12 9.75 2.49
C SER A 171 -4.76 8.98 3.75
N MET A 172 -5.04 7.68 3.80
CA MET A 172 -4.61 6.84 4.91
C MET A 172 -3.09 6.80 5.07
N ARG A 173 -2.35 6.67 3.96
CA ARG A 173 -0.88 6.70 4.00
C ARG A 173 -0.36 8.01 4.57
N TYR A 174 -0.92 9.13 4.15
CA TYR A 174 -0.55 10.44 4.64
C TYR A 174 -0.90 10.61 6.12
N PHE A 175 -2.09 10.16 6.55
CA PHE A 175 -2.49 10.16 7.95
C PHE A 175 -1.47 9.41 8.83
N MET A 176 -1.09 8.20 8.43
CA MET A 176 -0.06 7.42 9.14
C MET A 176 1.30 8.11 9.16
N TYR A 177 1.71 8.66 8.01
CA TYR A 177 2.95 9.41 7.90
C TYR A 177 2.98 10.60 8.87
N SER A 178 1.90 11.36 8.98
CA SER A 178 1.81 12.50 9.89
C SER A 178 1.78 12.07 11.35
N LYS A 179 1.03 11.02 11.70
CA LYS A 179 1.03 10.45 13.06
C LYS A 179 2.41 9.94 13.46
N ASN A 180 3.11 9.24 12.57
CA ASN A 180 4.49 8.79 12.82
C ASN A 180 5.46 9.96 12.98
N SER A 181 5.32 11.01 12.18
CA SER A 181 6.14 12.23 12.32
C SER A 181 5.91 12.92 13.67
N GLN A 182 4.67 12.92 14.18
CA GLN A 182 4.36 13.42 15.52
C GLN A 182 4.97 12.55 16.62
N ILE A 183 4.85 11.22 16.53
CA ILE A 183 5.47 10.28 17.48
C ILE A 183 6.98 10.47 17.56
N LEU A 184 7.62 10.74 16.41
CA LEU A 184 9.05 11.02 16.30
C LEU A 184 9.43 12.47 16.65
N ALA A 185 8.48 13.29 17.10
CA ALA A 185 8.65 14.71 17.42
C ALA A 185 9.27 15.56 16.29
N LEU A 186 9.04 15.17 15.03
CA LEU A 186 9.55 15.88 13.85
C LEU A 186 8.66 17.08 13.48
N VAL A 187 7.34 16.92 13.58
CA VAL A 187 6.34 17.94 13.23
C VAL A 187 5.11 17.78 14.14
N GLU A 188 4.44 18.89 14.48
CA GLU A 188 3.15 18.85 15.18
C GLU A 188 2.03 18.44 14.19
N TYR A 189 1.30 17.37 14.50
CA TYR A 189 0.15 16.94 13.71
C TYR A 189 -1.16 17.53 14.23
N ARG A 190 -2.00 18.03 13.31
CA ARG A 190 -3.32 18.58 13.60
C ARG A 190 -4.38 17.87 12.77
N TYR A 191 -5.18 17.02 13.42
CA TYR A 191 -6.17 16.19 12.76
C TYR A 191 -7.21 17.02 12.01
N GLU A 192 -7.66 18.13 12.58
CA GLU A 192 -8.67 19.00 11.98
C GLU A 192 -8.15 19.66 10.68
N GLU A 193 -6.86 19.99 10.62
CA GLU A 193 -6.24 20.53 9.40
C GLU A 193 -6.17 19.46 8.30
N PHE A 194 -5.91 18.21 8.66
CA PHE A 194 -5.92 17.09 7.73
C PHE A 194 -7.32 16.80 7.17
N ILE A 195 -8.35 16.84 8.02
CA ILE A 195 -9.73 16.65 7.57
C ILE A 195 -10.17 17.78 6.64
N LYS A 196 -9.91 19.05 7.01
CA LYS A 196 -10.17 20.21 6.14
C LYS A 196 -9.46 20.09 4.79
N TYR A 197 -8.25 19.54 4.80
CA TYR A 197 -7.48 19.32 3.60
C TYR A 197 -8.10 18.23 2.71
N ILE A 198 -8.46 17.07 3.27
CA ILE A 198 -9.20 16.02 2.57
C ILE A 198 -10.48 16.61 1.97
N ASP A 199 -11.24 17.38 2.76
CA ASP A 199 -12.47 18.04 2.33
C ASP A 199 -12.28 18.97 1.15
N GLN A 200 -11.11 19.62 1.02
CA GLN A 200 -10.83 20.53 -0.10
C GLN A 200 -10.40 19.79 -1.37
N GLN A 201 -9.54 18.78 -1.22
CA GLN A 201 -8.94 18.09 -2.35
C GLN A 201 -9.82 16.98 -2.91
N LEU A 202 -10.66 16.36 -2.07
CA LEU A 202 -11.46 15.20 -2.44
C LEU A 202 -12.92 15.53 -2.77
N LYS A 203 -13.31 16.81 -2.91
CA LYS A 203 -14.70 17.22 -3.23
C LYS A 203 -15.28 16.57 -4.48
N THR A 204 -14.42 16.14 -5.38
CA THR A 204 -14.78 15.52 -6.66
C THR A 204 -14.94 14.01 -6.58
N LEU A 205 -14.61 13.37 -5.46
CA LEU A 205 -14.77 11.94 -5.25
C LEU A 205 -16.23 11.58 -4.94
N ASN A 206 -16.54 10.29 -5.01
CA ASN A 206 -17.84 9.79 -4.58
C ASN A 206 -18.08 10.13 -3.09
N PRO A 207 -19.19 10.81 -2.74
CA PRO A 207 -19.50 11.16 -1.36
C PRO A 207 -19.54 9.97 -0.40
N LEU A 208 -19.93 8.78 -0.89
CA LEU A 208 -19.93 7.57 -0.10
C LEU A 208 -18.52 7.11 0.25
N THR A 209 -17.56 7.22 -0.69
CA THR A 209 -16.15 6.92 -0.46
C THR A 209 -15.59 7.85 0.61
N ILE A 210 -15.86 9.15 0.51
CA ILE A 210 -15.44 10.16 1.49
C ILE A 210 -16.00 9.84 2.88
N CYS A 211 -17.31 9.53 2.98
CA CYS A 211 -17.94 9.20 4.25
C CYS A 211 -17.32 7.95 4.90
N LYS A 212 -17.06 6.89 4.11
CA LYS A 212 -16.41 5.67 4.61
C LYS A 212 -14.96 5.93 5.04
N LEU A 213 -14.22 6.74 4.29
CA LEU A 213 -12.86 7.15 4.65
C LEU A 213 -12.85 7.92 5.98
N TYR A 214 -13.76 8.86 6.20
CA TYR A 214 -13.84 9.59 7.46
C TYR A 214 -14.13 8.69 8.66
N ARG A 215 -15.06 7.75 8.51
CA ARG A 215 -15.31 6.75 9.56
C ARG A 215 -14.07 5.93 9.85
N ALA A 216 -13.38 5.45 8.81
CA ALA A 216 -12.16 4.69 8.96
C ALA A 216 -11.05 5.49 9.69
N LEU A 217 -10.85 6.76 9.31
CA LEU A 217 -9.87 7.63 9.96
C LEU A 217 -10.19 7.87 11.44
N GLN A 218 -11.46 8.15 11.76
CA GLN A 218 -11.90 8.34 13.16
C GLN A 218 -11.74 7.07 14.00
N ASP A 219 -12.06 5.91 13.44
CA ASP A 219 -11.91 4.64 14.14
C ASP A 219 -10.42 4.34 14.36
N ILE A 220 -9.59 4.47 13.33
CA ILE A 220 -8.15 4.23 13.42
C ILE A 220 -7.47 5.19 14.41
N GLU A 221 -7.85 6.47 14.43
CA GLU A 221 -7.31 7.44 15.38
C GLU A 221 -7.52 6.99 16.84
N LYS A 222 -8.72 6.52 17.19
CA LYS A 222 -9.03 5.97 18.52
C LYS A 222 -8.24 4.70 18.84
N TYR A 223 -7.86 3.91 17.84
CA TYR A 223 -7.09 2.67 18.04
C TYR A 223 -5.59 2.91 18.14
N ILE A 224 -5.04 3.91 17.46
CA ILE A 224 -3.64 4.31 17.58
C ILE A 224 -3.31 4.62 19.05
N GLU A 225 -4.21 5.29 19.77
CA GLU A 225 -4.05 5.60 21.20
C GLU A 225 -3.98 4.36 22.10
N LYS A 226 -4.52 3.22 21.65
CA LYS A 226 -4.62 1.98 22.44
C LYS A 226 -3.53 0.96 22.10
N ASN A 227 -3.25 0.74 20.81
CA ASN A 227 -2.29 -0.26 20.36
C ASN A 227 -1.77 0.06 18.94
N VAL A 228 -0.61 0.71 18.88
CA VAL A 228 0.02 1.15 17.62
C VAL A 228 0.40 -0.03 16.70
N ASP A 229 0.75 -1.18 17.28
CA ASP A 229 1.28 -2.34 16.52
C ASP A 229 0.22 -3.05 15.66
N LEU A 230 -1.07 -2.81 15.94
CA LEU A 230 -2.20 -3.42 15.23
C LEU A 230 -2.91 -2.45 14.29
N VAL A 231 -2.45 -1.20 14.19
CA VAL A 231 -3.09 -0.16 13.37
C VAL A 231 -3.20 -0.56 11.90
N TRP A 232 -2.21 -1.27 11.37
CA TRP A 232 -2.22 -1.77 9.99
C TRP A 232 -3.31 -2.82 9.74
N ILE A 233 -3.76 -3.57 10.76
CA ILE A 233 -4.88 -4.53 10.64
C ILE A 233 -6.17 -3.76 10.43
N TYR A 234 -6.39 -2.70 11.22
CA TYR A 234 -7.53 -1.81 11.02
C TYR A 234 -7.46 -1.09 9.67
N GLU A 235 -6.25 -0.69 9.23
CA GLU A 235 -6.02 -0.15 7.89
C GLU A 235 -6.54 -1.13 6.80
N ILE A 236 -6.21 -2.43 6.90
CA ILE A 236 -6.72 -3.43 5.96
C ILE A 236 -8.24 -3.59 6.10
N THR A 237 -8.76 -3.83 7.30
CA THR A 237 -10.20 -4.07 7.52
C THR A 237 -11.06 -2.93 6.96
N HIS A 238 -10.65 -1.68 7.17
CA HIS A 238 -11.44 -0.52 6.76
C HIS A 238 -11.06 -0.01 5.37
N ILE A 239 -9.80 0.34 5.13
CA ILE A 239 -9.37 1.02 3.90
C ILE A 239 -9.28 0.03 2.74
N TYR A 240 -8.61 -1.12 2.92
CA TYR A 240 -8.58 -2.13 1.87
C TYR A 240 -9.99 -2.68 1.57
N GLY A 241 -10.85 -2.83 2.58
CA GLY A 241 -12.26 -3.16 2.40
C GLY A 241 -13.03 -2.15 1.53
N ILE A 242 -12.82 -0.84 1.71
CA ILE A 242 -13.40 0.21 0.84
C ILE A 242 -12.90 0.04 -0.60
N ILE A 243 -11.60 -0.10 -0.77
CA ILE A 243 -10.93 -0.20 -2.06
C ILE A 243 -11.38 -1.43 -2.84
N LYS A 244 -11.44 -2.60 -2.17
CA LYS A 244 -11.92 -3.84 -2.77
C LYS A 244 -13.36 -3.68 -3.27
N ASN A 245 -14.24 -3.06 -2.48
CA ASN A 245 -15.63 -2.82 -2.90
C ASN A 245 -15.75 -1.91 -4.13
N LEU A 246 -14.81 -0.98 -4.32
CA LEU A 246 -14.80 -0.09 -5.50
C LEU A 246 -14.28 -0.80 -6.76
N LEU A 247 -13.25 -1.66 -6.61
CA LEU A 247 -12.47 -2.15 -7.75
C LEU A 247 -12.76 -3.60 -8.13
N TYR A 248 -13.15 -4.46 -7.18
CA TYR A 248 -13.15 -5.92 -7.36
C TYR A 248 -14.10 -6.41 -8.46
N PHE A 249 -15.25 -5.77 -8.62
CA PHE A 249 -16.28 -6.18 -9.60
C PHE A 249 -16.08 -5.56 -11.00
N SER A 250 -14.98 -4.84 -11.23
CA SER A 250 -14.65 -4.24 -12.51
C SER A 250 -13.79 -5.17 -13.36
N TYR A 251 -14.06 -5.26 -14.66
CA TYR A 251 -13.19 -5.98 -15.62
C TYR A 251 -12.19 -5.05 -16.32
N GLN A 252 -12.08 -3.80 -15.86
CA GLN A 252 -11.16 -2.82 -16.42
C GLN A 252 -9.75 -3.05 -15.87
N LEU A 253 -8.74 -2.99 -16.74
CA LEU A 253 -7.35 -3.22 -16.37
C LEU A 253 -6.88 -2.17 -15.37
N ILE A 254 -7.33 -0.92 -15.51
CA ILE A 254 -7.02 0.15 -14.56
C ILE A 254 -7.46 -0.18 -13.13
N ASP A 255 -8.69 -0.68 -12.96
CA ASP A 255 -9.23 -1.00 -11.64
C ASP A 255 -8.53 -2.23 -11.04
N GLN A 256 -8.29 -3.26 -11.85
CA GLN A 256 -7.59 -4.46 -11.41
C GLN A 256 -6.11 -4.20 -11.09
N LEU A 257 -5.44 -3.35 -11.87
CA LEU A 257 -4.07 -2.93 -11.59
C LEU A 257 -3.99 -2.12 -10.31
N THR A 258 -4.94 -1.20 -10.09
CA THR A 258 -5.03 -0.42 -8.86
C THR A 258 -5.25 -1.32 -7.65
N LEU A 259 -6.17 -2.28 -7.75
CA LEU A 259 -6.45 -3.25 -6.69
C LEU A 259 -5.22 -4.11 -6.39
N TYR A 260 -4.54 -4.58 -7.43
CA TYR A 260 -3.31 -5.35 -7.33
C TYR A 260 -2.21 -4.59 -6.58
N LEU A 261 -1.93 -3.34 -6.99
CA LEU A 261 -0.90 -2.53 -6.36
C LEU A 261 -1.20 -2.30 -4.87
N ILE A 262 -2.44 -1.95 -4.53
CA ILE A 262 -2.84 -1.74 -3.13
C ILE A 262 -2.80 -3.06 -2.34
N ASN A 263 -3.27 -4.16 -2.93
CA ASN A 263 -3.20 -5.48 -2.30
C ASN A 263 -1.74 -5.84 -1.96
N ARG A 264 -0.82 -5.67 -2.90
CA ARG A 264 0.60 -6.00 -2.72
C ARG A 264 1.28 -5.15 -1.66
N TYR A 265 0.85 -3.89 -1.51
CA TYR A 265 1.29 -3.03 -0.42
C TYR A 265 0.93 -3.62 0.96
N TYR A 266 -0.31 -4.06 1.14
CA TYR A 266 -0.75 -4.69 2.39
C TYR A 266 -0.21 -6.10 2.58
N GLU A 267 -0.01 -6.85 1.49
CA GLU A 267 0.53 -8.22 1.52
C GLU A 267 1.95 -8.22 2.09
N GLN A 268 2.80 -7.27 1.68
CA GLN A 268 4.15 -7.08 2.23
C GLN A 268 4.13 -6.91 3.76
N LYS A 269 3.26 -6.02 4.28
CA LYS A 269 3.12 -5.81 5.73
C LYS A 269 2.62 -7.07 6.44
N THR A 270 1.66 -7.75 5.83
CA THR A 270 1.02 -8.93 6.40
C THR A 270 2.00 -10.09 6.51
N ILE A 271 2.74 -10.39 5.44
CA ILE A 271 3.78 -11.42 5.42
C ILE A 271 4.83 -11.14 6.48
N ARG A 272 5.33 -9.90 6.52
CA ARG A 272 6.27 -9.47 7.56
C ARG A 272 5.69 -9.68 8.95
N TYR A 273 4.39 -9.46 9.15
CA TYR A 273 3.75 -9.62 10.45
C TYR A 273 3.64 -11.08 10.90
N ILE A 274 3.25 -11.99 10.02
CA ILE A 274 3.01 -13.41 10.35
C ILE A 274 4.29 -14.27 10.35
N HIS A 275 5.41 -13.72 9.88
CA HIS A 275 6.68 -14.45 9.80
C HIS A 275 7.23 -14.82 11.20
N PRO A 276 7.81 -16.01 11.40
CA PRO A 276 8.34 -16.44 12.71
C PRO A 276 9.36 -15.48 13.34
N LEU A 277 10.23 -14.88 12.52
CA LEU A 277 11.25 -13.94 13.02
C LEU A 277 10.65 -12.70 13.68
N THR A 278 9.48 -12.23 13.23
CA THR A 278 8.81 -11.06 13.79
C THR A 278 7.85 -11.45 14.91
N SER A 279 7.22 -12.63 14.84
CA SER A 279 6.38 -13.14 15.94
C SER A 279 7.20 -13.43 17.20
N LEU A 280 8.44 -13.94 17.05
CA LEU A 280 9.38 -14.13 18.14
C LEU A 280 9.79 -12.80 18.80
N ALA A 281 9.98 -11.74 18.01
CA ALA A 281 10.24 -10.40 18.56
C ALA A 281 9.05 -9.90 19.40
N ARG A 282 7.80 -10.10 18.96
CA ARG A 282 6.60 -9.70 19.72
C ARG A 282 6.46 -10.41 21.07
N SER A 283 6.88 -11.68 21.16
CA SER A 283 6.86 -12.42 22.43
C SER A 283 7.85 -11.90 23.48
N ARG A 284 8.91 -11.19 23.06
CA ARG A 284 9.94 -10.63 23.95
C ARG A 284 9.63 -9.22 24.47
N TYR A 285 8.65 -8.54 23.88
CA TYR A 285 8.23 -7.18 24.27
C TYR A 285 6.85 -7.15 24.97
N ARG A 286 6.33 -8.29 25.43
CA ARG A 286 5.26 -8.30 26.43
C ARG A 286 5.87 -8.02 27.81
N VAL A 287 6.06 -6.75 28.13
CA VAL A 287 6.11 -6.21 29.50
C VAL A 287 4.90 -5.32 29.67
#